data_AF-A0A4W5PSE9-F1
#
_entry.id   AF-A0A4W5PSE9-F1
#
_cell.length_a   1.000
_cell.length_b   1.000
_cell.length_c   1.000
_cell.angle_alpha   90.00
_cell.angle_beta   90.00
_cell.angle_gamma   90.00
#
_symmetry.space_group_name_H-M   'P 1'
#
loop_
_entity.id
_entity.type
_entity.pdbx_description
1 polymer ?
#
loop_
_entity_poly.entity_id
_entity_poly.type
_entity_poly.pdbx_seq_one_letter_code
_entity_poly.pdbx_strand_id
1 'polypeptide(L)'
;MRMIPYQDAGFRYPLSGSHINVEIDQQIYVAVQVDGVDGRQISTVLDSCWATPVNDPSYAVRWNLIARECPNPEDSTVELIQNGISTSAHFSFRMFTFTRNSSSVFLHCQVHLCLLHLNDCTTHCYPGYHHRGRRDVSFHDSAAISLGPLVLNGRDRGNIYHCVFLALKYMFLEHLMT
;
A
#
# COMPACT_ATOMS: atom_id res chain seq x y z
N MET A 1 6.59 11.72 -9.18
CA MET A 1 6.19 10.40 -8.66
C MET A 1 4.72 10.15 -8.95
N ARG A 2 4.34 8.90 -9.23
CA ARG A 2 2.96 8.50 -9.55
C ARG A 2 2.65 7.17 -8.87
N MET A 3 1.43 7.03 -8.37
CA MET A 3 0.88 5.77 -7.86
C MET A 3 -0.20 5.32 -8.85
N ILE A 4 -0.05 4.12 -9.40
CA ILE A 4 -0.89 3.63 -10.48
C ILE A 4 -1.37 2.21 -10.12
N PRO A 5 -2.69 2.00 -10.01
CA PRO A 5 -3.26 0.67 -9.85
C PRO A 5 -3.37 -0.05 -11.21
N TYR A 6 -3.27 -1.38 -11.22
CA TYR A 6 -3.28 -2.26 -12.37
C TYR A 6 -4.15 -3.49 -12.10
N GLN A 7 -4.68 -4.05 -13.19
CA GLN A 7 -5.49 -5.27 -13.15
C GLN A 7 -4.66 -6.56 -13.11
N ASP A 8 -3.39 -6.50 -13.54
CA ASP A 8 -2.56 -7.67 -13.78
C ASP A 8 -1.16 -7.54 -13.17
N ALA A 9 -0.57 -8.69 -12.83
CA ALA A 9 0.79 -8.81 -12.28
C ALA A 9 1.89 -8.37 -13.25
N GLY A 10 1.58 -8.24 -14.54
CA GLY A 10 2.50 -7.74 -15.55
C GLY A 10 2.55 -6.21 -15.63
N PHE A 11 1.73 -5.51 -14.84
CA PHE A 11 1.61 -4.05 -14.84
C PHE A 11 1.33 -3.48 -16.25
N ARG A 12 0.46 -4.17 -17.02
CA ARG A 12 0.17 -3.81 -18.42
C ARG A 12 -1.13 -3.02 -18.57
N TYR A 13 -2.13 -3.35 -17.76
CA TYR A 13 -3.47 -2.79 -17.85
C TYR A 13 -3.76 -1.89 -16.64
N PRO A 14 -3.42 -0.60 -16.73
CA PRO A 14 -3.66 0.34 -15.63
C PRO A 14 -5.16 0.56 -15.44
N LEU A 15 -5.58 0.55 -14.19
CA LEU A 15 -6.89 1.00 -13.76
C LEU A 15 -6.91 2.53 -13.80
N SER A 16 -7.72 3.10 -14.68
CA SER A 16 -7.77 4.55 -14.95
C SER A 16 -9.21 5.06 -14.96
N GLY A 17 -9.42 6.29 -14.51
CA GLY A 17 -10.73 6.94 -14.47
C GLY A 17 -10.86 7.89 -13.26
N SER A 18 -11.92 8.69 -13.23
CA SER A 18 -12.23 9.53 -12.06
C SER A 18 -12.72 8.70 -10.86
N HIS A 19 -13.29 7.53 -11.13
CA HIS A 19 -13.71 6.53 -10.16
C HIS A 19 -13.28 5.17 -10.69
N ILE A 20 -12.39 4.49 -9.96
CA ILE A 20 -11.86 3.20 -10.39
C ILE A 20 -12.77 2.12 -9.81
N ASN A 21 -13.61 1.52 -10.65
CA ASN A 21 -14.53 0.47 -10.20
C ASN A 21 -13.77 -0.84 -9.95
N VAL A 22 -13.94 -1.39 -8.76
CA VAL A 22 -13.29 -2.62 -8.29
C VAL A 22 -14.30 -3.49 -7.54
N GLU A 23 -14.04 -4.80 -7.51
CA GLU A 23 -14.85 -5.77 -6.79
C GLU A 23 -14.17 -6.15 -5.47
N ILE A 24 -14.96 -6.58 -4.47
CA ILE A 24 -14.38 -7.11 -3.22
C ILE A 24 -13.59 -8.38 -3.54
N ASP A 25 -12.48 -8.62 -2.85
CA ASP A 25 -11.58 -9.75 -3.05
C ASP A 25 -10.85 -9.75 -4.41
N GLN A 26 -11.10 -8.74 -5.26
CA GLN A 26 -10.33 -8.53 -6.48
C GLN A 26 -8.87 -8.22 -6.13
N GLN A 27 -7.93 -8.98 -6.70
CA GLN A 27 -6.51 -8.67 -6.59
C GLN A 27 -6.20 -7.39 -7.38
N ILE A 28 -5.60 -6.42 -6.70
CA ILE A 28 -5.14 -5.16 -7.29
C ILE A 28 -3.62 -5.10 -7.19
N TYR A 29 -2.97 -4.75 -8.30
CA TYR A 29 -1.53 -4.53 -8.37
C TYR A 29 -1.26 -3.03 -8.37
N VAL A 30 -0.29 -2.56 -7.59
CA VAL A 30 0.01 -1.13 -7.46
C VAL A 30 1.48 -0.89 -7.77
N ALA A 31 1.74 0.03 -8.71
CA ALA A 31 3.07 0.54 -8.96
C ALA A 31 3.21 1.96 -8.43
N VAL A 32 4.25 2.20 -7.65
CA VAL A 32 4.73 3.54 -7.29
C VAL A 32 6.00 3.80 -8.07
N GLN A 33 5.97 4.79 -8.94
CA GLN A 33 7.07 5.07 -9.87
C GLN A 33 7.55 6.52 -9.79
N VAL A 34 8.86 6.68 -9.89
CA VAL A 34 9.53 7.98 -9.90
C VAL A 34 10.15 8.20 -11.28
N ASP A 35 9.72 9.27 -11.93
CA ASP A 35 10.21 9.71 -13.23
C ASP A 35 11.29 10.79 -13.05
N GLY A 36 12.20 10.93 -14.03
CA GLY A 36 13.19 12.02 -14.04
C GLY A 36 14.43 11.78 -13.16
N VAL A 37 14.67 10.55 -12.71
CA VAL A 37 15.84 10.16 -11.91
C VAL A 37 16.68 9.09 -12.62
N ASP A 38 17.97 8.99 -12.29
CA ASP A 38 18.85 7.94 -12.82
C ASP A 38 18.64 6.62 -12.07
N GLY A 39 17.98 5.66 -12.72
CA GLY A 39 17.72 4.34 -12.14
C GLY A 39 18.96 3.46 -11.91
N ARG A 40 20.15 3.90 -12.34
CA ARG A 40 21.42 3.26 -11.96
C ARG A 40 21.92 3.71 -10.59
N GLN A 41 21.45 4.86 -10.11
CA GLN A 41 21.90 5.47 -8.86
C GLN A 41 20.81 5.47 -7.80
N ILE A 42 19.54 5.51 -8.21
CA ILE A 42 18.39 5.69 -7.33
C ILE A 42 17.43 4.51 -7.49
N SER A 43 16.96 4.00 -6.36
CA SER A 43 15.78 3.14 -6.28
C SER A 43 14.69 3.76 -5.42
N THR A 44 13.47 3.30 -5.60
CA THR A 44 12.28 3.73 -4.87
C THR A 44 11.94 2.70 -3.80
N VAL A 45 11.77 3.16 -2.56
CA VAL A 45 11.45 2.32 -1.41
C VAL A 45 10.12 2.78 -0.80
N LEU A 46 9.19 1.85 -0.63
CA LEU A 46 7.94 2.04 0.11
C LEU A 46 8.22 1.85 1.60
N ASP A 47 8.12 2.92 2.39
CA ASP A 47 8.27 2.86 3.85
C ASP A 47 7.02 2.27 4.51
N SER A 48 5.87 2.81 4.09
CA SER A 48 4.57 2.38 4.55
C SER A 48 3.51 2.72 3.51
N CYS A 49 2.53 1.84 3.37
CA CYS A 49 1.36 2.07 2.55
C CYS A 49 0.13 1.64 3.32
N TRP A 50 -0.91 2.46 3.32
CA TRP A 50 -2.14 2.19 4.03
C TRP A 50 -3.34 2.69 3.26
N ALA A 51 -4.50 2.18 3.62
CA ALA A 51 -5.77 2.60 3.06
C ALA A 51 -6.63 3.31 4.10
N THR A 52 -7.53 4.16 3.64
CA THR A 52 -8.55 4.85 4.44
C THR A 52 -9.88 4.90 3.68
N PRO A 53 -11.03 5.04 4.38
CA PRO A 53 -12.34 5.16 3.74
C PRO A 53 -12.63 6.56 3.18
N VAL A 54 -11.76 7.54 3.43
CA VAL A 54 -11.91 8.95 3.03
C VAL A 54 -10.58 9.47 2.49
N ASN A 55 -10.59 10.56 1.72
CA ASN A 55 -9.36 11.14 1.16
C ASN A 55 -8.55 11.94 2.21
N ASP A 56 -8.20 11.28 3.32
CA ASP A 56 -7.40 11.84 4.39
C ASP A 56 -6.39 10.77 4.87
N PRO A 57 -5.08 10.95 4.59
CA PRO A 57 -4.06 10.01 5.02
C PRO A 57 -3.93 9.90 6.55
N SER A 58 -4.40 10.90 7.29
CA SER A 58 -4.34 10.96 8.76
C SER A 58 -5.60 10.43 9.44
N TYR A 59 -6.57 9.93 8.67
CA TYR A 59 -7.82 9.41 9.22
C TYR A 59 -7.57 8.26 10.21
N ALA A 60 -8.27 8.30 11.35
CA ALA A 60 -8.04 7.37 12.45
C ALA A 60 -8.29 5.91 12.04
N VAL A 61 -9.31 5.67 11.21
CA VAL A 61 -9.59 4.34 10.67
C VAL A 61 -8.76 4.12 9.41
N ARG A 62 -7.72 3.30 9.54
CA ARG A 62 -6.84 2.92 8.43
C ARG A 62 -6.50 1.45 8.46
N TRP A 63 -6.11 0.92 7.30
CA TRP A 63 -5.61 -0.45 7.17
C TRP A 63 -4.21 -0.43 6.56
N ASN A 64 -3.22 -0.95 7.27
CA ASN A 64 -1.85 -0.98 6.76
C ASN A 64 -1.69 -2.13 5.77
N LEU A 65 -1.15 -1.82 4.59
CA LEU A 65 -0.79 -2.79 3.56
C LEU A 65 0.70 -3.11 3.64
N ILE A 66 1.52 -2.05 3.67
CA ILE A 66 2.96 -2.12 3.88
C ILE A 66 3.28 -1.35 5.16
N ALA A 67 4.08 -1.93 6.04
CA ALA A 67 4.53 -1.28 7.28
C ALA A 67 6.00 -1.62 7.54
N ARG A 68 6.82 -0.58 7.75
CA ARG A 68 8.29 -0.70 7.91
C ARG A 68 8.89 -1.50 6.74
N GLU A 69 8.53 -1.07 5.53
CA GLU A 69 9.01 -1.59 4.26
C GLU A 69 8.62 -3.04 3.93
N CYS A 70 7.81 -3.69 4.77
CA CYS A 70 7.36 -5.07 4.58
C CYS A 70 5.83 -5.20 4.51
N PRO A 71 5.31 -6.26 3.87
CA PRO A 71 3.89 -6.59 3.94
C PRO A 71 3.38 -6.64 5.37
N ASN A 72 2.16 -6.16 5.60
CA ASN A 72 1.50 -6.30 6.88
C ASN A 72 1.32 -7.79 7.22
N PRO A 73 1.94 -8.31 8.29
CA PRO A 73 1.84 -9.74 8.65
C PRO A 73 0.42 -10.17 9.01
N GLU A 74 -0.44 -9.20 9.37
CA GLU A 74 -1.85 -9.43 9.71
C GLU A 74 -2.75 -9.53 8.46
N ASP A 75 -2.22 -9.25 7.26
CA ASP A 75 -2.92 -9.31 5.99
C ASP A 75 -2.19 -10.24 5.00
N SER A 76 -2.61 -11.49 4.95
CA SER A 76 -2.04 -12.50 4.04
C SER A 76 -2.36 -12.27 2.56
N THR A 77 -3.18 -11.26 2.23
CA THR A 77 -3.50 -10.93 0.84
C THR A 77 -2.51 -9.96 0.22
N VAL A 78 -1.69 -9.30 1.05
CA VAL A 78 -0.68 -8.34 0.60
C VAL A 78 0.61 -9.05 0.22
N GLU A 79 1.10 -8.73 -0.96
CA GLU A 79 2.38 -9.21 -1.46
C GLU A 79 3.26 -8.03 -1.87
N LEU A 80 4.49 -7.98 -1.36
CA LEU A 80 5.51 -7.04 -1.83
C LEU A 80 6.29 -7.68 -2.97
N ILE A 81 6.08 -7.20 -4.19
CA ILE A 81 6.63 -7.78 -5.42
C ILE A 81 8.03 -7.23 -5.69
N GLN A 82 8.23 -5.93 -5.48
CA GLN A 82 9.50 -5.26 -5.71
C GLN A 82 9.61 -4.01 -4.82
N ASN A 83 10.71 -3.87 -4.07
CA ASN A 83 10.98 -2.69 -3.26
C ASN A 83 12.48 -2.38 -3.26
N GLY A 84 12.87 -1.14 -3.53
CA GLY A 84 14.26 -0.70 -3.46
C GLY A 84 15.20 -1.26 -4.54
N ILE A 85 14.67 -1.88 -5.59
CA ILE A 85 15.45 -2.51 -6.68
C ILE A 85 15.57 -1.59 -7.91
N SER A 86 14.51 -0.85 -8.24
CA SER A 86 14.48 0.08 -9.37
C SER A 86 13.81 1.39 -8.96
N THR A 87 13.62 2.31 -9.91
CA THR A 87 12.84 3.55 -9.73
C THR A 87 11.32 3.29 -9.63
N SER A 88 10.90 2.03 -9.56
CA SER A 88 9.53 1.62 -9.27
C SER A 88 9.48 0.59 -8.15
N ALA A 89 8.49 0.74 -7.28
CA ALA A 89 8.17 -0.22 -6.24
C ALA A 89 6.76 -0.76 -6.45
N HIS A 90 6.61 -2.07 -6.34
CA HIS A 90 5.42 -2.80 -6.73
C HIS A 90 4.93 -3.66 -5.56
N PHE A 91 3.64 -3.59 -5.29
CA PHE A 91 2.98 -4.50 -4.35
C PHE A 91 1.59 -4.85 -4.88
N SER A 92 0.97 -5.86 -4.29
CA SER A 92 -0.41 -6.22 -4.57
C SER A 92 -1.17 -6.49 -3.28
N PHE A 93 -2.49 -6.37 -3.34
CA PHE A 93 -3.38 -6.68 -2.23
C PHE A 93 -4.75 -7.07 -2.77
N ARG A 94 -5.57 -7.74 -1.96
CA ARG A 94 -6.98 -7.97 -2.33
C ARG A 94 -7.85 -6.85 -1.82
N MET A 95 -8.73 -6.38 -2.68
CA MET A 95 -9.65 -5.30 -2.38
C MET A 95 -10.58 -5.66 -1.22
N PHE A 96 -10.85 -4.68 -0.36
CA PHE A 96 -11.68 -4.82 0.84
C PHE A 96 -12.55 -3.59 1.05
N THR A 97 -13.39 -3.63 2.09
CA THR A 97 -14.18 -2.47 2.53
C THR A 97 -14.02 -2.23 4.03
N PHE A 98 -14.04 -0.96 4.43
CA PHE A 98 -14.04 -0.56 5.83
C PHE A 98 -15.38 -0.78 6.52
N THR A 99 -16.49 -0.53 5.83
CA THR A 99 -17.84 -0.66 6.38
C THR A 99 -18.83 -1.03 5.28
N ARG A 100 -20.02 -1.52 5.64
CA ARG A 100 -21.09 -1.81 4.66
C ARG A 100 -21.48 -0.61 3.78
N ASN A 101 -21.30 0.60 4.31
CA ASN A 101 -21.73 1.84 3.69
C ASN A 101 -20.57 2.56 2.98
N SER A 102 -19.32 2.20 3.27
CA SER A 102 -18.18 2.74 2.54
C SER A 102 -18.02 2.02 1.22
N SER A 103 -18.26 2.73 0.13
CA SER A 103 -18.00 2.26 -1.23
C SER A 103 -16.67 2.75 -1.77
N SER A 104 -15.85 3.42 -0.97
CA SER A 104 -14.62 4.06 -1.44
C SER A 104 -13.43 3.72 -0.54
N VAL A 105 -12.30 3.48 -1.21
CA VAL A 105 -11.00 3.23 -0.58
C VAL A 105 -10.00 4.19 -1.21
N PHE A 106 -9.24 4.88 -0.36
CA PHE A 106 -8.11 5.71 -0.74
C PHE A 106 -6.84 5.01 -0.28
N LEU A 107 -5.81 4.99 -1.14
CA LEU A 107 -4.49 4.48 -0.82
C LEU A 107 -3.54 5.64 -0.57
N HIS A 108 -2.66 5.45 0.40
CA HIS A 108 -1.63 6.39 0.79
C HIS A 108 -0.33 5.63 0.95
N CYS A 109 0.78 6.19 0.47
CA CYS A 109 2.10 5.62 0.70
C CYS A 109 3.08 6.72 1.12
N GLN A 110 3.92 6.41 2.11
CA GLN A 110 5.16 7.10 2.39
C GLN A 110 6.28 6.37 1.66
N VAL A 111 7.09 7.14 0.93
CA VAL A 111 8.07 6.63 -0.02
C VAL A 111 9.35 7.45 0.15
N HIS A 112 10.50 6.82 0.03
CA HIS A 112 11.77 7.54 -0.06
C HIS A 112 12.60 7.05 -1.27
N LEU A 113 13.53 7.91 -1.68
CA LEU A 113 14.55 7.56 -2.68
C LEU A 113 15.78 7.03 -1.97
N CYS A 114 16.28 5.88 -2.43
CA CYS A 114 17.48 5.25 -1.89
C CYS A 114 18.63 5.31 -2.90
N LEU A 115 19.80 5.74 -2.45
CA LEU A 115 21.02 5.79 -3.26
C LEU A 115 21.73 4.43 -3.27
N LEU A 116 21.68 3.75 -4.42
CA LEU A 116 22.18 2.38 -4.62
C LEU A 116 23.68 2.23 -4.32
N HIS A 117 24.47 3.28 -4.53
CA HIS A 117 25.93 3.23 -4.33
C HIS A 117 26.36 3.39 -2.86
N LEU A 118 25.48 3.90 -2.00
CA LEU A 118 25.79 4.22 -0.61
C LEU A 118 25.11 3.25 0.38
N ASN A 119 24.01 2.64 -0.04
CA ASN A 119 23.12 1.90 0.85
C ASN A 119 22.69 0.58 0.23
N ASP A 120 22.41 -0.39 1.09
CA ASP A 120 21.54 -1.51 0.72
C ASP A 120 20.10 -1.01 0.77
N CYS A 121 19.50 -0.87 -0.41
CA CYS A 121 18.13 -0.38 -0.57
C CYS A 121 17.09 -1.51 -0.53
N THR A 122 17.53 -2.77 -0.58
CA THR A 122 16.62 -3.90 -0.66
C THR A 122 16.16 -4.32 0.73
N THR A 123 14.84 -4.34 0.91
CA THR A 123 14.24 -4.77 2.18
C THR A 123 14.08 -6.28 2.19
N HIS A 124 14.55 -6.93 3.26
CA HIS A 124 14.36 -8.36 3.47
C HIS A 124 13.29 -8.61 4.53
N CYS A 125 12.14 -9.14 4.11
CA CYS A 125 11.02 -9.44 5.00
C CYS A 125 11.08 -10.89 5.47
N TYR A 126 11.73 -11.14 6.63
CA TYR A 126 11.74 -12.45 7.28
C TYR A 126 11.21 -12.38 8.72
N PRO A 127 10.63 -13.47 9.26
CA PRO A 127 10.15 -13.51 10.63
C PRO A 127 11.28 -13.16 11.61
N GLY A 128 11.06 -12.15 12.45
CA GLY A 128 12.08 -11.65 13.40
C GLY A 128 13.01 -10.58 12.83
N TYR A 129 12.84 -10.16 11.57
CA TYR A 129 13.50 -8.96 11.06
C TYR A 129 12.90 -7.72 11.70
N HIS A 130 13.51 -7.29 12.80
CA HIS A 130 13.41 -5.90 13.20
C HIS A 130 14.39 -5.14 12.32
N HIS A 131 13.87 -4.37 11.36
CA HIS A 131 14.67 -3.32 10.75
C HIS A 131 15.18 -2.49 11.92
N ARG A 132 16.48 -2.64 12.27
CA ARG A 132 17.12 -1.75 13.23
C ARG A 132 16.97 -0.40 12.58
N GLY A 133 16.03 0.41 13.08
CA GLY A 133 15.76 1.72 12.53
C GLY A 133 17.09 2.38 12.31
N ARG A 134 17.47 2.57 11.03
CA ARG A 134 18.70 3.27 10.71
C ARG A 134 18.49 4.64 11.33
N ARG A 135 19.18 4.89 12.44
CA ARG A 135 19.19 6.19 13.09
C ARG A 135 19.73 7.16 12.06
N ASP A 136 18.81 7.92 11.48
CA ASP A 136 19.01 9.28 11.04
C ASP A 136 20.35 9.52 10.35
N VAL A 137 20.53 8.90 9.20
CA VAL A 137 21.50 9.38 8.21
C VAL A 137 20.68 9.82 7.00
N SER A 138 20.08 11.00 7.13
CA SER A 138 19.68 11.86 6.02
C SER A 138 18.80 11.22 4.93
N PHE A 139 17.60 10.73 5.26
CA PHE A 139 16.55 10.57 4.25
C PHE A 139 15.89 11.94 4.03
N HIS A 140 16.53 12.80 3.23
CA HIS A 140 16.00 14.15 2.95
C HIS A 140 14.83 14.17 1.95
N ASP A 141 14.50 13.04 1.31
CA ASP A 141 13.51 12.97 0.23
C ASP A 141 12.41 11.92 0.48
N SER A 142 11.89 11.86 1.71
CA SER A 142 10.63 11.15 1.96
C SER A 142 9.46 11.96 1.41
N ALA A 143 8.57 11.32 0.67
CA ALA A 143 7.39 11.92 0.10
C ALA A 143 6.15 11.07 0.38
N ALA A 144 5.01 11.74 0.55
CA ALA A 144 3.72 11.09 0.66
C ALA A 144 2.97 11.22 -0.68
N ILE A 145 2.40 10.11 -1.14
CA ILE A 145 1.56 10.08 -2.34
C ILE A 145 0.26 9.34 -2.04
N SER A 146 -0.83 9.81 -2.63
CA SER A 146 -2.16 9.23 -2.45
C SER A 146 -2.82 8.92 -3.79
N LEU A 147 -3.70 7.93 -3.78
CA LEU A 147 -4.49 7.48 -4.93
C LEU A 147 -5.92 7.21 -4.46
N GLY A 148 -6.91 7.65 -5.22
CA GLY A 148 -8.30 7.28 -5.01
C GLY A 148 -9.28 8.26 -5.64
N PRO A 149 -10.59 7.95 -5.58
CA PRO A 149 -11.16 6.77 -4.91
C PRO A 149 -11.12 5.50 -5.78
N LEU A 150 -10.78 4.37 -5.14
CA LEU A 150 -11.14 3.04 -5.61
C LEU A 150 -12.57 2.75 -5.16
N VAL A 151 -13.51 2.63 -6.09
CA VAL A 151 -14.93 2.51 -5.83
C VAL A 151 -15.38 1.07 -5.94
N LEU A 152 -15.97 0.55 -4.87
CA LEU A 152 -16.49 -0.82 -4.82
C LEU A 152 -17.81 -0.91 -5.59
N ASN A 153 -17.91 -1.86 -6.51
CA ASN A 153 -19.15 -2.14 -7.21
C ASN A 153 -20.22 -2.71 -6.24
N GLY A 154 -21.39 -2.07 -6.20
CA GLY A 154 -22.46 -2.40 -5.26
C GLY A 154 -23.17 -3.75 -5.46
N ARG A 155 -22.75 -4.56 -6.45
CA ARG A 155 -23.34 -5.88 -6.74
C ARG A 155 -22.81 -6.99 -5.82
N ASP A 156 -21.67 -6.78 -5.16
CA ASP A 156 -21.01 -7.82 -4.34
C ASP A 156 -21.37 -7.76 -2.84
N ARG A 157 -22.48 -7.08 -2.50
CA ARG A 157 -22.96 -6.93 -1.11
C ARG A 157 -23.39 -8.24 -0.43
N GLY A 158 -23.40 -9.36 -1.16
CA GLY A 158 -23.86 -10.68 -0.69
C GLY A 158 -22.92 -11.37 0.30
N ASN A 159 -21.60 -11.11 0.24
CA ASN A 159 -20.59 -11.80 1.08
C ASN A 159 -19.65 -10.83 1.84
N ILE A 160 -20.16 -9.63 2.14
CA ILE A 160 -19.46 -8.57 2.89
C ILE A 160 -18.94 -9.03 4.27
N TYR A 161 -19.55 -10.06 4.86
CA TYR A 161 -19.26 -10.48 6.23
C TYR A 161 -17.82 -10.95 6.46
N HIS A 162 -17.18 -11.61 5.49
CA HIS A 162 -15.81 -12.12 5.66
C HIS A 162 -14.76 -10.99 5.62
N CYS A 163 -14.92 -10.04 4.69
CA CYS A 163 -14.02 -8.88 4.56
C CYS A 163 -14.23 -7.85 5.67
N VAL A 164 -15.48 -7.61 6.06
CA VAL A 164 -15.79 -6.71 7.19
C VAL A 164 -15.33 -7.32 8.51
N PHE A 165 -15.31 -8.66 8.66
CA PHE A 165 -14.72 -9.29 9.84
C PHE A 165 -13.22 -9.03 9.95
N LEU A 166 -12.46 -9.05 8.85
CA LEU A 166 -11.03 -8.71 8.87
C LEU A 166 -10.81 -7.23 9.19
N ALA A 167 -11.59 -6.29 8.66
CA ALA A 167 -11.43 -4.88 9.04
C ALA A 167 -11.92 -4.58 10.48
N LEU A 168 -13.05 -5.16 10.91
CA LEU A 168 -13.66 -4.90 12.22
C LEU A 168 -13.02 -5.68 13.37
N LYS A 169 -12.54 -6.91 13.17
CA LYS A 169 -11.85 -7.67 14.23
C LYS A 169 -10.66 -6.87 14.76
N TYR A 170 -9.96 -6.14 13.91
CA TYR A 170 -8.83 -5.30 14.30
C TYR A 170 -9.26 -3.92 14.83
N MET A 171 -10.32 -3.30 14.28
CA MET A 171 -10.86 -2.04 14.82
C MET A 171 -11.37 -2.19 16.27
N PHE A 172 -11.94 -3.34 16.63
CA PHE A 172 -12.38 -3.64 18.00
C PHE A 172 -11.24 -4.03 18.95
N LEU A 173 -10.12 -4.55 18.44
CA LEU A 173 -8.97 -4.94 19.26
C LEU A 173 -8.18 -3.73 19.80
N GLU A 174 -8.18 -2.59 19.10
CA GLU A 174 -7.58 -1.34 19.65
C GLU A 174 -8.49 -0.59 20.62
N HIS A 175 -9.82 -0.74 20.54
CA HIS A 175 -10.76 -0.13 21.50
C HIS A 175 -10.90 -0.91 22.83
N LEU A 176 -10.35 -2.12 22.93
CA LEU A 176 -10.36 -2.95 24.14
C LEU A 176 -9.01 -2.98 24.88
N MET A 177 -7.98 -2.25 24.40
CA MET A 177 -6.65 -2.12 25.05
C MET A 177 -6.33 -0.68 25.52
N THR A 178 -7.36 0.14 25.75
CA THR A 178 -7.30 1.37 26.56
C THR A 178 -8.41 1.33 27.59
#